data_AF-A0A6G1L1A9-F1
#
_entry.id   AF-A0A6G1L1A9-F1
#
_cell.length_a   1.000
_cell.length_b   1.000
_cell.length_c   1.000
_cell.angle_alpha   90.00
_cell.angle_beta   90.00
_cell.angle_gamma   90.00
#
_symmetry.space_group_name_H-M   'P 1'
#
loop_
_entity.id
_entity.type
_entity.pdbx_description
1 polymer ?
#
loop_
_entity_poly.entity_id
_entity_poly.type
_entity_poly.pdbx_seq_one_letter_code
_entity_poly.pdbx_strand_id
1 'polypeptide(L)'
;MNTGVLGYWDDLYIYSGTQQGIFYEVDGTAPNRNVTFEFYMSHYQSSEAYYHFLIKFFESRPHVVTFQYLSVSDCGSSATVGVESENAGHYEQYSFNQAVIYPGLQLTLNTTSGNGTITVDAAGNTAYACGSV
;
A
#
# COMPACT_ATOMS: atom_id res chain seq x y z
N MET A 1 10.27 16.34 -5.37
CA MET A 1 8.98 15.61 -5.42
C MET A 1 8.26 15.90 -4.13
N ASN A 2 6.97 16.24 -4.20
CA ASN A 2 6.12 16.43 -3.04
C ASN A 2 4.91 15.50 -3.19
N THR A 3 5.21 14.20 -3.19
CA THR A 3 4.26 13.14 -3.51
C THR A 3 4.02 12.31 -2.26
N GLY A 4 2.78 12.29 -1.78
CA GLY A 4 2.31 11.39 -0.74
C GLY A 4 2.02 10.02 -1.31
N VAL A 5 2.43 8.96 -0.61
CA VAL A 5 2.16 7.56 -0.96
C VAL A 5 1.30 6.99 0.16
N LEU A 6 0.06 6.64 -0.19
CA LEU A 6 -0.96 6.18 0.73
C LEU A 6 -1.22 4.69 0.46
N GLY A 7 -0.31 3.82 0.94
CA GLY A 7 -0.45 2.37 0.76
C GLY A 7 -1.64 1.77 1.51
N TYR A 8 -1.98 2.36 2.65
CA TYR A 8 -3.19 2.07 3.43
C TYR A 8 -3.37 3.21 4.45
N TRP A 9 -3.97 4.32 4.01
CA TRP A 9 -4.23 5.44 4.91
C TRP A 9 -5.49 5.16 5.72
N ASP A 10 -5.31 4.96 7.02
CA ASP A 10 -6.36 4.72 8.01
C ASP A 10 -5.77 4.93 9.42
N ASP A 11 -6.55 4.65 10.48
CA ASP A 11 -6.14 4.70 11.88
C ASP A 11 -5.24 3.52 12.28
N LEU A 12 -4.12 3.32 11.59
CA LEU A 12 -3.16 2.24 11.88
C LEU A 12 -2.38 2.47 13.18
N TYR A 13 -2.19 1.41 13.96
CA TYR A 13 -1.62 1.42 15.30
C TYR A 13 -0.71 0.21 15.55
N ILE A 14 0.41 0.44 16.25
CA ILE A 14 1.33 -0.60 16.71
C ILE A 14 1.10 -0.82 18.20
N TYR A 15 0.62 -2.01 18.57
CA TYR A 15 0.40 -2.38 19.97
C TYR A 15 1.72 -2.82 20.63
N SER A 16 2.00 -2.25 21.81
CA SER A 16 3.16 -2.60 22.63
C SER A 16 3.17 -4.09 22.99
N GLY A 17 4.34 -4.73 22.96
CA GLY A 17 4.52 -6.16 23.28
C GLY A 17 4.11 -7.12 22.17
N THR A 18 3.80 -6.62 20.97
CA THR A 18 3.52 -7.45 19.78
C THR A 18 4.69 -7.42 18.79
N GLN A 19 4.64 -8.27 17.76
CA GLN A 19 5.62 -8.28 16.67
C GLN A 19 5.34 -7.19 15.60
N GLN A 20 4.36 -6.32 15.83
CA GLN A 20 3.98 -5.25 14.90
C GLN A 20 5.09 -4.21 14.75
N GLY A 21 5.17 -3.62 13.56
CA GLY A 21 6.20 -2.66 13.23
C GLY A 21 6.17 -2.20 11.78
N ILE A 22 7.09 -1.28 11.50
CA ILE A 22 7.46 -0.89 10.14
C ILE A 22 8.89 -1.32 9.94
N PHE A 23 9.13 -2.16 8.95
CA PHE A 23 10.44 -2.70 8.60
C PHE A 23 10.83 -2.20 7.21
N TYR A 24 12.11 -2.28 6.88
CA TYR A 24 12.56 -2.01 5.53
C TYR A 24 13.75 -2.87 5.13
N GLU A 25 13.85 -3.13 3.83
CA GLU A 25 14.98 -3.79 3.20
C GLU A 25 15.41 -3.00 1.96
N VAL A 26 16.73 -2.98 1.70
CA VAL A 26 17.29 -2.44 0.47
C VAL A 26 17.95 -3.57 -0.31
N ASP A 27 17.38 -3.89 -1.46
CA ASP A 27 17.88 -4.91 -2.36
C ASP A 27 18.70 -4.32 -3.50
N GLY A 28 19.68 -5.09 -3.97
CA GLY A 28 20.46 -4.77 -5.17
C GLY A 28 21.63 -3.81 -4.93
N THR A 29 22.18 -3.28 -6.01
CA THR A 29 23.35 -2.40 -6.00
C THR A 29 23.09 -1.17 -6.86
N ALA A 30 23.65 -0.03 -6.48
CA ALA A 30 23.49 1.20 -7.24
C ALA A 30 23.95 1.01 -8.70
N PRO A 31 23.25 1.59 -9.70
CA PRO A 31 22.07 2.46 -9.59
C PRO A 31 20.71 1.72 -9.67
N ASN A 32 20.67 0.41 -9.37
CA ASN A 32 19.48 -0.43 -9.51
C ASN A 32 19.01 -1.00 -8.17
N ARG A 33 19.04 -0.19 -7.11
CA ARG A 33 18.51 -0.59 -5.80
C ARG A 33 16.99 -0.47 -5.75
N ASN A 34 16.38 -1.25 -4.88
CA ASN A 34 15.00 -1.07 -4.48
C ASN A 34 14.93 -0.96 -2.97
N VAL A 35 14.02 -0.15 -2.46
CA VAL A 35 13.68 -0.16 -1.03
C VAL A 35 12.26 -0.63 -0.86
N THR A 36 12.07 -1.64 -0.02
CA THR A 36 10.74 -2.17 0.34
C THR A 36 10.49 -1.81 1.79
N PHE A 37 9.41 -1.09 2.07
CA PHE A 37 8.87 -0.91 3.42
C PHE A 37 7.78 -1.95 3.67
N GLU A 38 7.87 -2.64 4.78
CA GLU A 38 6.88 -3.60 5.25
C GLU A 38 6.14 -3.00 6.44
N PHE A 39 4.82 -2.99 6.37
CA PHE A 39 3.94 -2.55 7.44
C PHE A 39 3.23 -3.76 7.99
N TYR A 40 3.39 -4.03 9.28
CA TYR A 40 2.62 -5.05 10.00
C TYR A 40 2.03 -4.41 11.26
N MET A 41 0.74 -4.06 11.19
CA MET A 41 0.08 -3.19 12.17
C MET A 41 -1.36 -3.65 12.42
N SER A 42 -2.02 -3.02 13.39
CA SER A 42 -3.45 -3.18 13.63
C SER A 42 -4.22 -1.88 13.50
N HIS A 43 -5.54 -1.92 13.64
CA HIS A 43 -6.37 -0.72 13.72
C HIS A 43 -6.37 -0.18 15.16
N TYR A 44 -6.44 1.14 15.30
CA TYR A 44 -6.63 1.80 16.58
C TYR A 44 -7.91 1.28 17.25
N GLN A 45 -7.84 0.93 18.54
CA GLN A 45 -8.95 0.31 19.29
C GLN A 45 -9.41 -1.07 18.80
N SER A 46 -8.74 -1.69 17.83
CA SER A 46 -8.99 -3.08 17.42
C SER A 46 -7.68 -3.84 17.19
N SER A 47 -7.12 -4.41 18.26
CA SER A 47 -5.85 -5.15 18.23
C SER A 47 -5.90 -6.48 17.47
N GLU A 48 -7.09 -6.95 17.08
CA GLU A 48 -7.28 -8.19 16.33
C GLU A 48 -7.47 -7.96 14.82
N ALA A 49 -7.68 -6.71 14.40
CA ALA A 49 -7.67 -6.35 12.98
C ALA A 49 -6.23 -6.14 12.54
N TYR A 50 -5.70 -6.98 11.68
CA TYR A 50 -4.31 -6.95 11.22
C TYR A 50 -4.22 -6.47 9.77
N TYR A 51 -3.18 -5.67 9.50
CA TYR A 51 -2.86 -5.11 8.21
C TYR A 51 -1.39 -5.38 7.94
N HIS A 52 -1.13 -6.18 6.91
CA HIS A 52 0.19 -6.60 6.49
C HIS A 52 0.35 -6.28 5.01
N PHE A 53 1.18 -5.28 4.69
CA PHE A 53 1.38 -4.85 3.31
C PHE A 53 2.78 -4.29 3.09
N LEU A 54 3.19 -4.28 1.83
CA LEU A 54 4.49 -3.81 1.38
C LEU A 54 4.32 -2.60 0.48
N ILE A 55 5.24 -1.64 0.59
CA ILE A 55 5.40 -0.53 -0.34
C ILE A 55 6.83 -0.58 -0.88
N LYS A 56 7.00 -0.68 -2.20
CA LYS A 56 8.32 -0.77 -2.83
C LYS A 56 8.60 0.37 -3.78
N PHE A 57 9.77 0.97 -3.63
CA PHE A 57 10.31 2.02 -4.49
C PHE A 57 11.52 1.50 -5.27
N PHE A 58 11.75 2.07 -6.45
CA PHE A 58 12.76 1.61 -7.41
C PHE A 58 13.69 2.75 -7.79
N GLU A 59 15.00 2.58 -7.60
CA GLU A 59 16.01 3.57 -7.98
C GLU A 59 16.04 3.80 -9.50
N SER A 60 15.88 2.73 -10.29
CA SER A 60 15.88 2.80 -11.75
C SER A 60 14.55 3.28 -12.35
N ARG A 61 13.49 3.38 -11.54
CA ARG A 61 12.15 3.83 -11.95
C ARG A 61 11.56 4.77 -10.88
N PRO A 62 12.10 6.00 -10.73
CA PRO A 62 11.79 6.89 -9.62
C PRO A 62 10.34 7.40 -9.57
N HIS A 63 9.57 7.20 -10.64
CA HIS A 63 8.14 7.54 -10.71
C HIS A 63 7.21 6.36 -10.43
N VAL A 64 7.76 5.17 -10.18
CA VAL A 64 6.99 3.94 -9.95
C VAL A 64 7.08 3.53 -8.49
N VAL A 65 5.92 3.24 -7.90
CA VAL A 65 5.79 2.61 -6.58
C VAL A 65 4.83 1.44 -6.69
N THR A 66 5.08 0.36 -5.94
CA THR A 66 4.17 -0.79 -5.91
C THR A 66 3.66 -1.06 -4.51
N PHE A 67 2.39 -1.42 -4.39
CA PHE A 67 1.77 -1.92 -3.17
C PHE A 67 1.49 -3.42 -3.30
N GLN A 68 1.75 -4.18 -2.24
CA GLN A 68 1.38 -5.59 -2.15
C GLN A 68 0.70 -5.85 -0.81
N TYR A 69 -0.50 -6.41 -0.83
CA TYR A 69 -1.26 -6.72 0.38
C TYR A 69 -1.11 -8.20 0.72
N LEU A 70 -0.63 -8.50 1.92
CA LEU A 70 -0.42 -9.86 2.43
C LEU A 70 -1.57 -10.30 3.33
N SER A 71 -2.09 -9.39 4.15
CA SER A 71 -3.28 -9.60 5.00
C SER A 71 -3.98 -8.26 5.26
N VAL A 72 -5.31 -8.22 5.16
CA VAL A 72 -6.13 -7.01 5.42
C VAL A 72 -7.47 -7.46 6.01
N SER A 73 -7.74 -7.15 7.28
CA SER A 73 -8.89 -7.70 8.01
C SER A 73 -10.26 -7.18 7.57
N ASP A 74 -10.39 -5.92 7.16
CA ASP A 74 -11.66 -5.24 6.86
C ASP A 74 -11.80 -4.88 5.37
N CYS A 75 -10.90 -5.42 4.56
CA CYS A 75 -10.85 -5.19 3.15
C CYS A 75 -10.59 -3.75 2.68
N GLY A 76 -10.11 -2.83 3.53
CA GLY A 76 -10.00 -1.41 3.15
C GLY A 76 -11.29 -0.62 3.32
N SER A 77 -12.27 -1.13 4.07
CA SER A 77 -13.61 -0.52 4.16
C SER A 77 -13.63 0.92 4.69
N SER A 78 -12.60 1.35 5.44
CA SER A 78 -12.40 2.72 5.94
C SER A 78 -11.12 3.39 5.41
N ALA A 79 -10.37 2.71 4.54
CA ALA A 79 -9.06 3.15 4.12
C ALA A 79 -9.09 3.97 2.82
N THR A 80 -8.10 4.86 2.69
CA THR A 80 -7.74 5.47 1.40
C THR A 80 -6.47 4.83 0.87
N VAL A 81 -6.49 4.39 -0.39
CA VAL A 81 -5.32 3.85 -1.09
C VAL A 81 -5.05 4.66 -2.36
N GLY A 82 -3.82 5.14 -2.52
CA GLY A 82 -3.45 5.92 -3.70
C GLY A 82 -2.17 6.73 -3.53
N VAL A 83 -2.05 7.78 -4.34
CA VAL A 83 -0.96 8.75 -4.33
C VAL A 83 -1.51 10.15 -4.51
N GLU A 84 -0.87 11.13 -3.90
CA GLU A 84 -1.21 12.54 -4.05
C GLU A 84 0.03 13.37 -4.33
N SER A 85 -0.12 14.48 -5.02
CA SER A 85 0.92 15.47 -5.26
C SER A 85 0.47 16.82 -4.73
N GLU A 86 1.00 17.23 -3.58
CA GLU A 86 0.61 18.48 -2.90
C GLU A 86 0.83 19.70 -3.82
N ASN A 87 1.98 19.79 -4.49
CA ASN A 87 2.29 20.95 -5.34
C ASN A 87 1.43 21.05 -6.61
N ALA A 88 0.87 19.93 -7.07
CA ALA A 88 0.14 19.87 -8.33
C ALA A 88 -1.39 19.80 -8.13
N GLY A 89 -1.85 19.58 -6.89
CA GLY A 89 -3.26 19.34 -6.59
C GLY A 89 -3.84 18.12 -7.33
N HIS A 90 -2.97 17.17 -7.69
CA HIS A 90 -3.35 15.96 -8.41
C HIS A 90 -3.26 14.75 -7.50
N TYR A 91 -4.18 13.81 -7.67
CA TYR A 91 -4.17 12.54 -6.98
C TYR A 91 -4.63 11.43 -7.92
N GLU A 92 -4.15 10.23 -7.65
CA GLU A 92 -4.72 9.00 -8.19
C GLU A 92 -5.19 8.18 -7.00
N GLN A 93 -6.48 7.86 -6.97
CA GLN A 93 -7.11 7.14 -5.87
C GLN A 93 -7.57 5.78 -6.38
N TYR A 94 -7.04 4.71 -5.80
CA TYR A 94 -7.51 3.36 -6.07
C TYR A 94 -8.82 3.08 -5.35
N SER A 95 -8.89 3.43 -4.06
CA SER A 95 -10.07 3.24 -3.23
C SER A 95 -10.17 4.32 -2.14
N PHE A 96 -11.42 4.59 -1.74
CA PHE A 96 -11.76 5.43 -0.60
C PHE A 96 -12.96 4.82 0.11
N ASN A 97 -12.77 4.36 1.34
CA ASN A 97 -13.82 3.74 2.15
C ASN A 97 -14.58 2.64 1.40
N GLN A 98 -13.82 1.76 0.74
CA GLN A 98 -14.33 0.71 -0.14
C GLN A 98 -13.64 -0.60 0.18
N ALA A 99 -14.43 -1.62 0.51
CA ALA A 99 -13.96 -2.96 0.83
C ALA A 99 -13.49 -3.71 -0.44
N VAL A 100 -12.36 -3.30 -1.02
CA VAL A 100 -11.81 -3.84 -2.28
C VAL A 100 -10.34 -4.27 -2.17
N ILE A 101 -9.72 -4.13 -1.00
CA ILE A 101 -8.33 -4.52 -0.73
C ILE A 101 -8.32 -5.93 -0.14
N TYR A 102 -7.73 -6.90 -0.83
CA TYR A 102 -7.71 -8.29 -0.39
C TYR A 102 -6.29 -8.87 -0.37
N PRO A 103 -6.04 -9.93 0.43
CA PRO A 103 -4.77 -10.65 0.39
C PRO A 103 -4.38 -11.08 -1.02
N GLY A 104 -3.18 -10.70 -1.43
CA GLY A 104 -2.62 -10.95 -2.76
C GLY A 104 -2.86 -9.84 -3.78
N LEU A 105 -3.70 -8.84 -3.51
CA LEU A 105 -3.82 -7.67 -4.36
C LEU A 105 -2.46 -6.98 -4.52
N GLN A 106 -2.11 -6.66 -5.76
CA GLN A 106 -0.90 -5.90 -6.11
C GLN A 106 -1.26 -4.73 -7.02
N LEU A 107 -0.73 -3.56 -6.67
CA LEU A 107 -0.94 -2.32 -7.40
C LEU A 107 0.41 -1.76 -7.86
N THR A 108 0.52 -1.36 -9.12
CA THR A 108 1.58 -0.48 -9.61
C THR A 108 1.02 0.91 -9.80
N LEU A 109 1.66 1.90 -9.18
CA LEU A 109 1.32 3.30 -9.31
C LEU A 109 2.43 4.00 -10.07
N ASN A 110 2.06 4.73 -11.12
CA ASN A 110 2.94 5.59 -11.87
C ASN A 110 2.58 7.04 -11.54
N THR A 111 3.55 7.79 -11.02
CA THR A 111 3.40 9.20 -10.59
C THR A 111 3.98 10.18 -11.59
N THR A 112 4.20 9.75 -12.84
CA THR A 112 4.65 10.63 -13.92
C THR A 112 3.64 11.76 -14.11
N SER A 113 4.12 13.00 -14.04
CA SER A 113 3.28 14.19 -14.16
C SER A 113 2.46 14.15 -15.47
N GLY A 114 1.15 14.39 -15.35
CA GLY A 114 0.20 14.37 -16.48
C GLY A 114 -0.15 12.99 -17.01
N ASN A 115 0.43 11.91 -16.48
CA ASN A 115 0.17 10.51 -16.87
C ASN A 115 0.11 9.60 -15.64
N GLY A 116 -0.51 10.09 -14.56
CA GLY A 116 -0.73 9.30 -13.35
C GLY A 116 -1.58 8.07 -13.67
N THR A 117 -1.18 6.90 -13.20
CA THR A 117 -1.99 5.68 -13.37
C THR A 117 -1.85 4.76 -12.17
N ILE A 118 -2.93 4.03 -11.86
CA ILE A 118 -2.90 2.88 -10.96
C ILE A 118 -3.32 1.64 -11.76
N THR A 119 -2.49 0.61 -11.76
CA THR A 119 -2.77 -0.67 -12.41
C THR A 119 -2.85 -1.79 -11.39
N VAL A 120 -3.81 -2.69 -11.57
CA VAL A 120 -3.87 -3.96 -10.83
C VAL A 120 -3.01 -4.97 -11.58
N ASP A 121 -1.85 -5.34 -11.02
CA ASP A 121 -0.83 -6.10 -11.76
C ASP A 121 -1.13 -7.60 -11.80
N ALA A 122 -1.74 -8.11 -10.73
CA ALA A 122 -2.32 -9.43 -10.66
C ALA A 122 -3.39 -9.38 -9.58
N ALA A 123 -4.59 -9.86 -9.89
CA ALA A 123 -5.50 -10.28 -8.84
C ALA A 123 -4.82 -11.48 -8.16
N GLY A 124 -4.18 -11.27 -7.01
CA GLY A 124 -3.75 -12.39 -6.17
C GLY A 124 -4.96 -13.26 -5.81
N ASN A 125 -4.74 -14.39 -5.13
CA ASN A 125 -5.78 -15.39 -4.88
C ASN A 125 -7.14 -14.75 -4.51
N THR A 126 -8.05 -14.68 -5.49
CA THR A 126 -9.35 -14.00 -5.35
C THR A 126 -10.32 -14.79 -4.49
N ALA A 127 -9.92 -15.98 -4.01
CA ALA A 127 -10.65 -16.72 -2.99
C ALA A 127 -10.83 -15.92 -1.68
N TYR A 128 -10.02 -14.88 -1.47
CA TYR A 128 -10.15 -13.94 -0.34
C TYR A 128 -10.69 -12.57 -0.78
N ALA A 129 -11.25 -12.45 -1.99
CA ALA A 129 -11.86 -11.21 -2.44
C ALA A 129 -13.01 -10.83 -1.51
N CYS A 130 -13.11 -9.54 -1.25
CA CYS A 130 -14.04 -8.94 -0.32
C CYS A 130 -15.48 -9.16 -0.80
N GLY A 131 -16.17 -10.17 -0.24
CA GLY A 131 -17.55 -10.52 -0.58
C GLY A 131 -17.83 -11.96 -1.03
N SER A 132 -16.89 -12.90 -0.94
CA SER A 132 -17.21 -14.33 -1.11
C SER A 132 -17.72 -14.94 0.20
N VAL A 133 -19.04 -14.83 0.44
CA VAL A 133 -19.82 -15.85 1.18
C VAL A 133 -20.20 -16.99 0.24
#